data_AF-A0A5J6SML6-F1
#
_entry.id   AF-A0A5J6SML6-F1
#
_cell.length_a   1.000
_cell.length_b   1.000
_cell.length_c   1.000
_cell.angle_alpha   90.00
_cell.angle_beta   90.00
_cell.angle_gamma   90.00
#
_symmetry.space_group_name_H-M   'P 1'
#
loop_
_entity.id
_entity.type
_entity.pdbx_description
1 polymer ?
#
loop_
_entity_poly.entity_id
_entity_poly.type
_entity_poly.pdbx_seq_one_letter_code
_entity_poly.pdbx_strand_id
1 'polypeptide(L)'
;MYLTLIAIFIAAISFFLDFYPGGYSLQYENQDKITLVKKFFLQKEKFVIEATTENELKVALLKHEVNFVKSLWFMSLCVFLIFINSLALYYHLKYKQAFLLVLTFFILLIPIDTYVFI
;
A
#
# COMPACT_ATOMS: atom_id res chain seq x y z
N MET A 1 16.95 -17.20 -2.48
CA MET A 1 17.53 -16.70 -1.22
C MET A 1 17.79 -15.20 -1.27
N TYR A 2 18.66 -14.70 -2.15
CA TYR A 2 18.92 -13.24 -2.27
C TYR A 2 17.68 -12.42 -2.62
N LEU A 3 16.86 -12.90 -3.55
CA LEU A 3 15.62 -12.21 -3.95
C LEU A 3 14.63 -12.06 -2.78
N THR A 4 14.56 -13.08 -1.92
CA THR A 4 13.71 -13.11 -0.73
C THR A 4 14.21 -12.13 0.34
N LEU A 5 15.53 -12.03 0.52
CA LEU A 5 16.12 -11.05 1.43
C LEU A 5 15.90 -9.61 0.94
N ILE A 6 16.06 -9.36 -0.37
CA ILE A 6 15.77 -8.05 -0.98
C ILE A 6 14.29 -7.70 -0.82
N ALA A 7 13.40 -8.65 -1.05
CA ALA A 7 11.96 -8.48 -0.87
C ALA A 7 11.59 -8.08 0.57
N ILE A 8 12.09 -8.84 1.56
CA ILE A 8 11.85 -8.55 2.99
C ILE A 8 12.42 -7.18 3.35
N PHE A 9 13.61 -6.83 2.85
CA PHE A 9 14.23 -5.54 3.10
C PHE A 9 13.41 -4.38 2.52
N ILE A 10 12.90 -4.51 1.30
CA ILE A 10 12.03 -3.50 0.67
C ILE A 10 10.74 -3.35 1.47
N ALA A 11 10.06 -4.44 1.83
CA ALA A 11 8.85 -4.39 2.64
C ALA A 11 9.08 -3.72 4.01
N ALA A 12 10.19 -4.07 4.68
CA ALA A 12 10.58 -3.47 5.96
C ALA A 12 10.86 -1.96 5.81
N ILE A 13 11.62 -1.55 4.79
CA ILE A 13 11.89 -0.13 4.52
C ILE A 13 10.60 0.62 4.23
N SER A 14 9.73 0.09 3.38
CA SER A 14 8.45 0.73 3.06
C SER A 14 7.60 0.92 4.31
N PHE A 15 7.62 -0.04 5.24
CA PHE A 15 6.92 0.06 6.52
C PHE A 15 7.55 1.11 7.45
N PHE A 16 8.87 1.05 7.67
CA PHE A 16 9.57 1.97 8.57
C PHE A 16 9.59 3.42 8.09
N LEU A 17 9.68 3.65 6.78
CA LEU A 17 9.68 5.00 6.19
C LEU A 17 8.28 5.57 5.96
N ASP A 18 7.23 4.84 6.38
CA ASP A 18 5.84 5.17 6.09
C ASP A 18 5.63 5.54 4.61
N PHE A 19 6.24 4.73 3.74
CA PHE A 19 6.28 5.00 2.32
C PHE A 19 4.99 4.49 1.68
N TYR A 20 3.98 5.35 1.65
CA TYR A 20 2.72 5.15 0.93
C TYR A 20 2.63 6.16 -0.23
N PRO A 21 3.13 5.81 -1.42
CA PRO A 21 3.45 6.76 -2.50
C PRO A 21 2.27 7.24 -3.36
N GLY A 22 1.04 6.79 -3.08
CA GLY A 22 -0.12 7.10 -3.93
C GLY A 22 -1.35 7.66 -3.23
N GLY A 23 -1.47 7.51 -1.91
CA GLY A 23 -2.74 7.82 -1.25
C GLY A 23 -2.65 8.86 -0.14
N TYR A 24 -3.74 8.92 0.62
CA TYR A 24 -3.92 9.88 1.68
C TYR A 24 -3.05 9.56 2.90
N SER A 25 -2.50 10.61 3.51
CA SER A 25 -1.84 10.53 4.81
C SER A 25 -2.45 11.56 5.74
N LEU A 26 -2.51 11.23 7.02
CA LEU A 26 -3.10 12.09 8.03
C LEU A 26 -1.97 12.72 8.85
N GLN A 27 -1.89 14.04 8.83
CA GLN A 27 -1.04 14.81 9.73
C GLN A 27 -1.90 15.39 10.84
N TYR A 28 -1.56 15.05 12.08
CA TYR A 28 -2.24 15.55 13.27
C TYR A 28 -1.55 16.83 13.70
N GLU A 29 -2.27 17.96 13.64
CA GLU A 29 -1.78 19.22 14.21
C GLU A 29 -2.23 19.37 15.66
N ASN A 30 -3.47 18.97 15.99
CA ASN A 30 -4.06 18.89 17.34
C ASN A 30 -5.21 17.86 17.37
N GLN A 31 -5.82 17.59 18.54
CA GLN A 31 -6.99 16.66 18.65
C GLN A 31 -8.15 17.08 17.73
N ASP A 32 -8.31 18.38 17.50
CA ASP A 32 -9.42 18.97 16.74
C ASP A 32 -9.06 19.36 15.30
N LYS A 33 -7.80 19.15 14.85
CA LYS A 33 -7.35 19.53 13.50
C LYS A 33 -6.58 18.42 12.83
N ILE A 34 -7.10 17.95 11.70
CA ILE A 34 -6.49 16.89 10.89
C ILE A 34 -6.23 17.43 9.50
N THR A 35 -4.96 17.38 9.08
CA THR A 35 -4.55 17.74 7.73
C THR A 35 -4.42 16.46 6.92
N LEU A 36 -5.35 16.26 5.99
CA LEU A 36 -5.32 15.17 5.02
C LEU A 36 -4.41 15.58 3.86
N VAL A 37 -3.28 14.91 3.75
CA VAL A 37 -2.28 15.15 2.71
C VAL A 37 -2.40 14.06 1.66
N LYS A 38 -2.90 14.41 0.47
CA LYS A 38 -2.84 13.53 -0.70
C LYS A 38 -1.41 13.55 -1.21
N LYS A 39 -0.71 12.40 -1.14
CA LYS A 39 0.66 12.26 -1.65
C LYS A 39 0.57 11.73 -3.08
N PHE A 40 0.64 12.62 -4.07
CA PHE A 40 0.92 12.23 -5.46
C PHE A 40 2.40 12.42 -5.76
N PHE A 41 2.94 11.62 -6.69
CA PHE A 41 4.37 11.61 -7.08
C PHE A 41 4.98 13.01 -7.35
N LEU A 42 4.16 14.02 -7.68
CA LEU A 42 4.60 15.38 -8.02
C LEU A 42 3.85 16.51 -7.29
N GLN A 43 2.75 16.24 -6.58
CA GLN A 43 1.93 17.28 -5.93
C GLN A 43 1.39 16.78 -4.58
N LYS A 44 1.45 17.65 -3.57
CA LYS A 44 0.87 17.43 -2.25
C LYS A 44 -0.33 18.35 -2.08
N GLU A 45 -1.53 17.82 -2.21
CA GLU A 45 -2.73 18.55 -1.82
C GLU A 45 -2.94 18.39 -0.32
N LYS A 46 -3.22 19.50 0.37
CA LYS A 46 -3.47 19.51 1.81
C LYS A 46 -4.90 19.99 2.05
N PHE A 47 -5.70 19.15 2.68
CA PHE A 47 -7.04 19.49 3.13
C PHE A 47 -7.02 19.56 4.65
N VAL A 48 -7.23 20.74 5.22
CA VAL A 48 -7.35 20.92 6.67
C VAL A 48 -8.81 20.73 7.04
N ILE A 49 -9.09 19.76 7.90
CA ILE A 49 -10.42 19.46 8.42
C ILE A 49 -10.40 19.74 9.92
N GLU A 50 -11.25 20.67 10.37
CA GLU A 50 -11.49 20.90 11.79
C GLU A 50 -12.58 19.94 12.28
N ALA A 51 -12.29 19.18 13.34
CA ALA A 51 -13.23 18.29 13.96
C ALA A 51 -14.15 19.09 14.89
N THR A 52 -15.45 19.08 14.58
CA THR A 52 -16.53 19.63 15.40
C THR A 52 -17.42 18.48 15.86
N THR A 53 -18.24 18.70 16.89
CA THR A 53 -19.20 17.71 17.40
C THR A 53 -20.20 17.23 16.32
N GLU A 54 -20.45 18.03 15.28
CA GLU A 54 -21.32 17.67 14.16
C GLU A 54 -20.63 16.78 13.11
N ASN A 55 -19.30 16.80 13.00
CA ASN A 55 -18.55 16.07 11.97
C ASN A 55 -17.60 15.00 12.53
N GLU A 56 -17.55 14.83 13.85
CA GLU A 56 -16.66 13.90 14.56
C GLU A 56 -16.74 12.47 14.00
N LEU A 57 -17.96 11.97 13.74
CA LEU A 57 -18.17 10.65 13.16
C LEU A 57 -17.58 10.53 11.74
N LYS A 58 -17.75 11.57 10.90
CA LYS A 58 -17.20 11.59 9.53
C LYS A 58 -15.68 11.61 9.55
N VAL A 59 -15.11 12.38 10.46
CA VAL A 59 -13.67 12.47 10.68
C VAL A 59 -13.11 11.13 11.17
N ALA A 60 -13.79 10.45 12.09
CA ALA A 60 -13.40 9.13 12.56
C ALA A 60 -13.45 8.06 11.46
N LEU A 61 -14.50 8.07 10.63
CA LEU A 61 -14.63 7.18 9.47
C LEU A 61 -13.51 7.42 8.46
N LEU A 62 -13.21 8.68 8.14
CA LEU A 62 -12.11 9.04 7.26
C LEU A 62 -10.75 8.52 7.78
N LYS A 63 -10.49 8.67 9.09
CA LYS A 63 -9.27 8.11 9.72
C LYS A 63 -9.19 6.61 9.54
N HIS A 64 -10.30 5.92 9.79
CA HIS A 64 -10.37 4.47 9.65
C HIS A 64 -10.13 4.02 8.21
N GLU A 65 -10.78 4.66 7.23
CA GLU A 65 -10.63 4.33 5.81
C GLU A 65 -9.20 4.54 5.32
N VAL A 66 -8.57 5.67 5.65
CA VAL A 66 -7.19 5.94 5.25
C VAL A 66 -6.22 4.88 5.81
N ASN A 67 -6.38 4.54 7.08
CA ASN A 67 -5.57 3.49 7.71
C ASN A 67 -5.85 2.11 7.09
N PHE A 68 -7.12 1.80 6.81
CA PHE A 68 -7.52 0.54 6.19
C PHE A 68 -6.89 0.37 4.80
N VAL A 69 -6.99 1.37 3.92
CA VAL A 69 -6.42 1.31 2.57
C VAL A 69 -4.89 1.21 2.63
N LYS A 70 -4.26 1.96 3.54
CA LYS A 70 -2.81 1.88 3.77
C LYS A 70 -2.39 0.47 4.22
N SER A 71 -3.10 -0.13 5.16
CA SER A 71 -2.84 -1.51 5.61
C SER A 71 -3.06 -2.52 4.48
N LEU A 72 -4.11 -2.34 3.67
CA LEU A 72 -4.40 -3.19 2.52
C LEU A 72 -3.26 -3.15 1.49
N TRP A 73 -2.72 -1.96 1.23
CA TRP A 73 -1.56 -1.77 0.34
C TRP A 73 -0.27 -2.41 0.88
N PHE A 74 -0.01 -2.29 2.19
CA PHE A 74 1.12 -3.01 2.78
C PHE A 74 0.97 -4.52 2.69
N MET A 75 -0.24 -5.03 2.89
CA MET A 75 -0.54 -6.46 2.72
C MET A 75 -0.34 -6.89 1.26
N SER A 76 -0.78 -6.08 0.29
CA SER A 76 -0.65 -6.39 -1.13
C SER A 76 0.82 -6.38 -1.58
N LEU A 77 1.66 -5.46 -1.08
CA LEU A 77 3.12 -5.52 -1.28
C LEU A 77 3.72 -6.86 -0.82
N CYS A 78 3.36 -7.34 0.35
CA CYS A 78 3.84 -8.63 0.85
C CYS A 78 3.43 -9.79 -0.07
N VAL A 79 2.19 -9.76 -0.56
CA VAL A 79 1.68 -10.75 -1.53
C VAL A 79 2.47 -10.65 -2.84
N PHE A 80 2.68 -9.45 -3.36
CA PHE A 80 3.45 -9.21 -4.59
C PHE A 80 4.85 -9.81 -4.53
N LEU A 81 5.52 -9.68 -3.38
CA LEU A 81 6.84 -10.26 -3.14
C LEU A 81 6.82 -11.80 -3.11
N ILE A 82 5.77 -12.42 -2.57
CA ILE A 82 5.58 -13.87 -2.59
C ILE A 82 5.43 -14.36 -4.02
N PHE A 83 4.65 -13.66 -4.85
CA PHE A 83 4.48 -13.98 -6.27
C PHE A 83 5.80 -13.89 -7.04
N ILE A 84 6.57 -12.81 -6.86
CA ILE A 84 7.89 -12.66 -7.50
C ILE A 84 8.83 -13.80 -7.11
N ASN A 85 8.90 -14.14 -5.83
CA ASN A 85 9.74 -15.26 -5.36
C ASN A 85 9.28 -16.59 -5.96
N SER A 86 7.96 -16.83 -6.03
CA SER A 86 7.39 -18.05 -6.61
C SER A 86 7.67 -18.16 -8.10
N LEU A 87 7.54 -17.07 -8.86
CA LEU A 87 7.91 -17.00 -10.28
C LEU A 87 9.39 -17.32 -10.49
N ALA A 88 10.28 -16.71 -9.71
CA ALA A 88 11.72 -16.96 -9.79
C ALA A 88 12.06 -18.43 -9.47
N LEU A 89 11.41 -19.01 -8.45
CA LEU A 89 11.59 -20.41 -8.07
C LEU A 89 11.11 -21.36 -9.18
N TYR A 90 9.90 -21.17 -9.71
CA TYR A 90 9.34 -22.04 -10.74
C TYR A 90 10.08 -21.90 -12.07
N TYR A 91 10.59 -20.71 -12.39
CA TYR A 91 11.48 -20.50 -13.52
C TYR A 91 12.77 -21.32 -13.35
N HIS A 92 13.42 -21.24 -12.19
CA HIS A 92 14.64 -22.00 -11.89
C HIS A 92 14.42 -23.52 -11.93
N LEU A 93 13.30 -23.99 -11.36
CA LEU A 93 12.91 -25.41 -11.37
C LEU A 93 12.35 -25.89 -12.73
N LYS A 94 12.22 -24.99 -13.72
CA LYS A 94 11.67 -25.26 -15.06
C LYS A 94 10.22 -25.80 -15.04
N TYR A 95 9.45 -25.49 -14.00
CA TYR A 95 8.04 -25.88 -13.88
C TYR A 95 7.11 -24.92 -14.62
N LYS A 96 6.99 -25.12 -15.93
CA LYS A 96 6.27 -24.22 -16.86
C LYS A 96 4.79 -24.00 -16.49
N GLN A 97 4.07 -25.05 -16.12
CA GLN A 97 2.64 -24.96 -15.79
C GLN A 97 2.40 -24.13 -14.53
N ALA A 98 3.15 -24.41 -13.45
CA ALA A 98 3.08 -23.65 -12.21
C ALA A 98 3.50 -22.19 -12.42
N PHE A 99 4.55 -21.95 -13.22
CA PHE A 99 4.99 -20.60 -13.58
C PHE A 99 3.89 -19.81 -14.27
N LEU A 100 3.24 -20.37 -15.30
CA LEU A 100 2.17 -19.70 -16.04
C LEU A 100 0.97 -19.40 -15.13
N LEU A 101 0.57 -20.35 -14.28
CA LEU A 101 -0.53 -20.15 -13.34
C LEU A 101 -0.24 -19.00 -12.38
N VAL A 102 0.93 -18.98 -11.75
CA VAL A 102 1.34 -17.90 -10.84
C VAL A 102 1.44 -16.56 -11.57
N LEU A 103 1.94 -16.55 -12.81
CA LEU A 103 2.05 -15.34 -13.62
C LEU A 103 0.66 -14.73 -13.93
N THR A 104 -0.33 -15.57 -14.25
CA THR A 104 -1.70 -15.08 -14.49
C THR A 104 -2.28 -14.41 -13.25
N PHE A 105 -2.17 -15.05 -12.08
CA PHE A 105 -2.64 -14.45 -10.82
C PHE A 105 -1.87 -13.18 -10.46
N PHE A 106 -0.56 -13.13 -10.74
CA PHE A 106 0.26 -11.94 -10.51
C PHE A 106 -0.22 -10.75 -11.35
N ILE A 107 -0.52 -10.96 -12.63
CA ILE A 107 -1.05 -9.89 -13.50
C ILE A 107 -2.41 -9.40 -13.01
N LEU A 108 -3.27 -10.29 -12.52
CA LEU A 108 -4.58 -9.95 -11.97
C LEU A 108 -4.51 -9.13 -10.66
N LEU A 109 -3.38 -9.18 -9.95
CA LEU A 109 -3.15 -8.41 -8.73
C LEU A 109 -2.74 -6.95 -9.00
N ILE A 110 -2.13 -6.66 -10.15
CA ILE A 110 -1.63 -5.32 -10.51
C ILE A 110 -2.69 -4.23 -10.35
N PRO A 111 -3.94 -4.39 -10.83
CA PRO A 111 -4.98 -3.36 -10.67
C PRO A 111 -5.25 -2.98 -9.21
N ILE A 112 -5.20 -3.96 -8.30
CA ILE A 112 -5.45 -3.77 -6.87
C ILE A 112 -4.32 -2.93 -6.25
N ASP A 113 -3.08 -3.20 -6.62
CA ASP A 113 -1.92 -2.41 -6.17
C ASP A 113 -1.94 -0.98 -6.73
N THR A 114 -2.46 -0.80 -7.95
CA THR A 114 -2.55 0.52 -8.59
C THR A 114 -3.73 1.36 -8.13
N TYR A 115 -4.78 0.75 -7.56
CA TYR A 115 -5.99 1.46 -7.10
C TYR A 115 -5.67 2.54 -6.06
N VAL A 116 -4.62 2.31 -5.26
CA VAL A 116 -4.09 3.26 -4.28
C VAL A 116 -3.65 4.60 -4.87
N PHE A 117 -3.32 4.64 -6.17
CA PHE A 117 -2.87 5.83 -6.88
C PHE A 117 -4.00 6.56 -7.62
N ILE A 118 -5.23 6.06 -7.58
CA ILE A 118 -6.40 6.67 -8.23
C ILE A 118 -7.16 7.49 -7.18
#